data_AF-A0A7V6PVX4-F1
#
_entry.id   AF-A0A7V6PVX4-F1
#
_cell.length_a   1.000
_cell.length_b   1.000
_cell.length_c   1.000
_cell.angle_alpha   90.00
_cell.angle_beta   90.00
_cell.angle_gamma   90.00
#
_symmetry.space_group_name_H-M   'P 1'
#
loop_
_entity.id
_entity.type
_entity.pdbx_description
1 polymer ?
#
loop_
_entity_poly.entity_id
_entity_poly.type
_entity_poly.pdbx_seq_one_letter_code
_entity_poly.pdbx_strand_id
1 'polypeptide(L)'
;MYVVGGASLNSNVQLGLNSAHNTVDDEKIVLSAKAGNEKALNYIINKYKSYVRAKTKTYFLIGADKEDIFQEGMIGLYKAIRDYKEDKLTSFKAFADVCITRQIITAVKTATRQKHIPLNSYISLNKPLYEDDAERTLIDIIGSSDKISDPEEMMITREEIAAMEDKLNKVLSKLELNVLTLYLEGKSYQEVAEEMNRHVKSIDNALQRVKRKLEKYFYEEKMINKK
;
A
#
# COMPACT_ATOMS: atom_id res chain seq x y z
N MET A 1 2.92 7.41 0.78
CA MET A 1 1.58 7.67 0.23
C MET A 1 0.91 6.32 -0.01
N TYR A 2 -0.03 5.90 0.84
CA TYR A 2 -0.78 4.66 0.61
C TYR A 2 -2.07 4.99 -0.11
N VAL A 3 -2.31 4.28 -1.21
CA VAL A 3 -3.56 4.33 -1.95
C VAL A 3 -4.61 3.62 -1.09
N VAL A 4 -5.40 4.40 -0.37
CA VAL A 4 -6.73 3.94 0.05
C VAL A 4 -7.51 3.82 -1.24
N GLY A 5 -7.75 2.59 -1.69
CA GLY A 5 -8.70 2.32 -2.75
C GLY A 5 -10.07 2.80 -2.31
N GLY A 6 -10.40 4.04 -2.64
CA GLY A 6 -11.74 4.58 -2.56
C GLY A 6 -12.60 3.86 -3.59
N ALA A 7 -13.38 2.89 -3.16
CA ALA A 7 -14.56 2.49 -3.89
C ALA A 7 -15.69 3.43 -3.49
N SER A 8 -16.04 4.34 -4.41
CA SER A 8 -17.23 5.18 -4.32
C SER A 8 -18.47 4.34 -4.04
N LEU A 9 -19.22 4.75 -3.02
CA LEU A 9 -20.60 4.33 -2.77
C LEU A 9 -21.47 4.89 -3.89
N ASN A 10 -21.81 4.07 -4.88
CA ASN A 10 -22.99 4.29 -5.71
C ASN A 10 -24.13 3.41 -5.19
N SER A 11 -25.17 4.09 -4.75
CA SER A 11 -26.50 3.56 -4.43
C SER A 11 -27.15 2.87 -5.64
N ASN A 12 -27.97 1.86 -5.32
CA ASN A 12 -28.91 1.11 -6.17
C ASN A 12 -28.34 0.04 -7.12
N VAL A 13 -28.30 -1.20 -6.64
CA VAL A 13 -28.87 -2.34 -7.37
C VAL A 13 -29.61 -3.24 -6.39
N GLN A 14 -30.94 -3.17 -6.49
CA GLN A 14 -31.90 -4.15 -5.99
C GLN A 14 -31.68 -5.47 -6.74
N LEU A 15 -31.28 -6.55 -6.07
CA LEU A 15 -31.47 -7.92 -6.59
C LEU A 15 -31.61 -8.92 -5.44
N GLY A 16 -32.84 -9.46 -5.32
CA GLY A 16 -33.03 -10.89 -5.11
C GLY A 16 -33.05 -11.41 -3.68
N LEU A 17 -34.24 -11.39 -3.09
CA LEU A 17 -34.69 -12.33 -2.06
C LEU A 17 -34.50 -13.78 -2.54
N ASN A 18 -33.99 -14.64 -1.66
CA ASN A 18 -34.45 -16.00 -1.34
C ASN A 18 -33.29 -16.98 -1.10
N SER A 19 -33.08 -17.35 0.16
CA SER A 19 -32.96 -18.75 0.54
C SER A 19 -33.35 -18.89 2.01
N ALA A 20 -34.37 -19.71 2.20
CA ALA A 20 -35.17 -19.84 3.39
C ALA A 20 -34.45 -20.58 4.52
N HIS A 21 -34.74 -20.13 5.74
CA HIS A 21 -34.95 -20.89 6.96
C HIS A 21 -34.25 -22.26 7.11
N ASN A 22 -33.08 -22.22 7.75
CA ASN A 22 -32.82 -23.09 8.90
C ASN A 22 -31.80 -22.45 9.85
N THR A 23 -31.93 -21.14 10.09
CA THR A 23 -30.98 -20.40 10.90
C THR A 23 -31.40 -20.50 12.36
N VAL A 24 -30.74 -21.39 13.09
CA VAL A 24 -30.63 -21.24 14.54
C VAL A 24 -30.17 -19.79 14.80
N ASP A 25 -30.89 -19.12 15.69
CA ASP A 25 -30.68 -17.74 16.10
C ASP A 25 -29.22 -17.54 16.53
N ASP A 26 -28.47 -16.73 15.79
CA ASP A 26 -27.01 -16.59 15.99
C ASP A 26 -26.72 -16.05 17.39
N GLU A 27 -27.59 -15.16 17.85
CA GLU A 27 -27.59 -14.57 19.17
C GLU A 27 -27.64 -15.65 20.26
N LYS A 28 -28.57 -16.62 20.15
CA LYS A 28 -28.68 -17.73 21.12
C LYS A 28 -27.46 -18.66 21.11
N ILE A 29 -26.90 -18.92 19.92
CA ILE A 29 -25.70 -19.75 19.79
C ILE A 29 -24.51 -19.04 20.43
N VAL A 30 -24.36 -17.74 20.19
CA VAL A 30 -23.28 -16.93 20.78
C VAL A 30 -23.40 -16.89 22.29
N LEU A 31 -24.61 -16.71 22.85
CA LEU A 31 -24.83 -16.77 24.29
C LEU A 31 -24.47 -18.14 24.88
N SER A 32 -24.84 -19.22 24.19
CA SER A 32 -24.45 -20.58 24.58
C SER A 32 -22.94 -20.79 24.52
N ALA A 33 -22.28 -20.28 23.48
CA ALA A 33 -20.83 -20.31 23.34
C ALA A 33 -20.12 -19.55 24.47
N LYS A 34 -20.64 -18.38 24.86
CA LYS A 34 -20.15 -17.60 26.00
C LYS A 34 -20.32 -18.31 27.34
N ALA A 35 -21.37 -19.14 27.48
CA ALA A 35 -21.60 -19.97 28.66
C ALA A 35 -20.67 -21.20 28.74
N GLY A 36 -19.72 -21.34 27.80
CA GLY A 36 -18.73 -22.43 27.79
C GLY A 36 -19.13 -23.62 26.90
N ASN A 37 -20.20 -23.53 26.10
CA ASN A 37 -20.55 -24.60 25.19
C ASN A 37 -19.62 -24.61 23.95
N GLU A 38 -18.65 -25.52 23.95
CA GLU A 38 -17.68 -25.65 22.85
C GLU A 38 -18.31 -26.01 21.50
N LYS A 39 -19.41 -26.77 21.49
CA LYS A 39 -20.10 -27.12 20.23
C LYS A 39 -20.73 -25.88 19.61
N ALA A 40 -21.34 -25.02 20.42
CA ALA A 40 -21.89 -23.74 19.98
C ALA A 40 -20.79 -22.80 19.48
N LEU A 41 -19.66 -22.73 20.18
CA LEU A 41 -18.49 -21.94 19.78
C LEU A 41 -17.94 -22.40 18.42
N ASN A 42 -17.70 -23.70 18.26
CA ASN A 42 -17.21 -24.26 17.00
C ASN A 42 -18.19 -24.06 15.85
N TYR A 43 -19.50 -24.20 16.11
CA TYR A 43 -20.53 -23.95 15.11
C TYR A 43 -20.49 -22.50 14.61
N ILE A 44 -20.51 -21.52 15.51
CA ILE A 44 -20.55 -20.11 15.12
C ILE A 44 -19.25 -19.66 14.43
N ILE A 45 -18.09 -20.13 14.90
CA ILE A 45 -16.80 -19.88 14.25
C ILE A 45 -16.80 -20.42 12.82
N ASN A 46 -17.23 -21.66 12.61
CA ASN A 46 -17.27 -22.26 11.28
C ASN A 46 -18.28 -21.58 10.37
N LYS A 47 -19.45 -21.19 10.88
CA LYS A 47 -20.47 -20.45 10.13
C LYS A 47 -19.94 -19.13 9.59
N TYR A 48 -19.16 -18.40 10.38
CA TYR A 48 -18.62 -17.08 9.99
C TYR A 48 -17.23 -17.15 9.32
N LYS A 49 -16.60 -18.33 9.24
CA LYS A 49 -15.26 -18.51 8.65
C LYS A 49 -15.15 -17.98 7.22
N SER A 50 -16.11 -18.33 6.36
CA SER A 50 -16.14 -17.87 4.96
C SER A 50 -16.38 -16.36 4.86
N TYR A 51 -17.15 -15.80 5.80
CA TYR A 51 -17.39 -14.36 5.89
C TYR A 51 -16.11 -13.59 6.24
N VAL A 52 -15.36 -14.07 7.24
CA VAL A 52 -14.03 -13.53 7.58
C VAL A 52 -13.08 -13.63 6.39
N ARG A 53 -13.04 -14.79 5.71
CA ARG A 53 -12.20 -14.99 4.52
C ARG A 53 -12.56 -14.06 3.36
N ALA A 54 -13.83 -13.74 3.17
CA ALA A 54 -14.26 -12.77 2.16
C ALA A 54 -13.79 -11.34 2.52
N LYS A 55 -13.89 -10.96 3.79
CA LYS A 55 -13.42 -9.66 4.29
C LYS A 55 -11.92 -9.49 4.13
N THR A 56 -11.13 -10.51 4.46
CA THR A 56 -9.66 -10.42 4.48
C THR A 56 -9.07 -10.24 3.08
N LYS A 57 -9.74 -10.71 2.02
CA LYS A 57 -9.31 -10.52 0.62
C LYS A 57 -9.13 -9.05 0.21
N THR A 58 -9.85 -8.14 0.86
CA THR A 58 -9.78 -6.69 0.56
C THR A 58 -8.56 -6.00 1.18
N TYR A 59 -7.84 -6.69 2.07
CA TYR A 59 -6.66 -6.16 2.74
C TYR A 59 -5.43 -6.88 2.19
N PHE A 60 -4.64 -6.18 1.36
CA PHE A 60 -3.37 -6.68 0.86
C PHE A 60 -2.23 -6.03 1.65
N LEU A 61 -1.44 -6.85 2.34
CA LEU A 61 -0.25 -6.41 3.04
C LEU A 61 0.97 -6.88 2.24
N ILE A 62 1.76 -5.92 1.75
CA ILE A 62 2.99 -6.20 1.00
C ILE A 62 3.98 -6.90 1.95
N GLY A 63 4.32 -8.15 1.65
CA GLY A 63 5.29 -8.95 2.42
C GLY A 63 4.72 -9.76 3.59
N ALA A 64 3.39 -9.83 3.78
CA ALA A 64 2.76 -10.71 4.76
C ALA A 64 1.86 -11.75 4.10
N ASP A 65 1.70 -12.90 4.76
CA ASP A 65 0.84 -13.96 4.24
C ASP A 65 -0.64 -13.54 4.36
N LYS A 66 -1.44 -13.85 3.34
CA LYS A 66 -2.89 -13.67 3.38
C LYS A 66 -3.52 -14.50 4.50
N GLU A 67 -2.88 -15.60 4.88
CA GLU A 67 -3.32 -16.40 6.01
C GLU A 67 -3.11 -15.68 7.36
N ASP A 68 -2.10 -14.82 7.52
CA ASP A 68 -1.89 -14.03 8.74
C ASP A 68 -3.04 -13.04 8.97
N ILE A 69 -3.44 -12.34 7.91
CA ILE A 69 -4.58 -11.41 7.94
C ILE A 69 -5.88 -12.18 8.23
N PHE A 70 -6.03 -13.37 7.67
CA PHE A 70 -7.16 -14.23 7.95
C PHE A 70 -7.24 -14.64 9.42
N GLN A 71 -6.12 -15.05 10.02
CA GLN A 71 -6.07 -15.36 11.46
C GLN A 71 -6.45 -14.16 12.32
N GLU A 72 -5.97 -12.95 11.99
CA GLU A 72 -6.36 -11.72 12.69
C GLU A 72 -7.86 -11.43 12.57
N GLY A 73 -8.44 -11.69 11.41
CA GLY A 73 -9.89 -11.66 11.24
C GLY A 73 -10.63 -12.65 12.14
N MET A 74 -10.11 -13.88 12.27
CA MET A 74 -10.67 -14.92 13.14
C MET A 74 -10.56 -14.54 14.63
N ILE A 75 -9.46 -13.90 15.04
CA ILE A 75 -9.29 -13.33 16.38
C ILE A 75 -10.35 -12.26 16.65
N GLY A 76 -10.63 -11.41 15.67
CA GLY A 76 -11.69 -10.39 15.75
C GLY A 76 -13.08 -10.99 15.93
N LEU A 77 -13.38 -12.07 15.20
CA LEU A 77 -14.62 -12.85 15.36
C LEU A 77 -14.71 -13.47 16.77
N TYR A 78 -13.64 -14.08 17.26
CA TYR A 78 -13.61 -14.68 18.59
C TYR A 78 -13.87 -13.64 19.69
N LYS A 79 -13.24 -12.46 19.59
CA LYS A 79 -13.51 -11.33 20.50
C LYS A 79 -14.97 -10.89 20.40
N ALA A 80 -15.56 -10.85 19.21
CA ALA A 80 -16.96 -10.53 19.04
C ALA A 80 -17.88 -11.52 19.76
N ILE A 81 -17.63 -12.83 19.64
CA ILE A 81 -18.40 -13.87 20.33
C ILE A 81 -18.33 -13.66 21.84
N ARG A 82 -17.12 -13.42 22.38
CA ARG A 82 -16.90 -13.20 23.82
C ARG A 82 -17.59 -11.93 24.33
N ASP A 83 -17.50 -10.83 23.57
CA ASP A 83 -17.87 -9.49 24.04
C ASP A 83 -19.30 -9.09 23.64
N TYR A 84 -19.99 -9.90 22.82
CA TYR A 84 -21.37 -9.63 22.39
C TYR A 84 -22.32 -9.54 23.58
N LYS A 85 -23.26 -8.59 23.54
CA LYS A 85 -24.32 -8.45 24.52
C LYS A 85 -25.65 -8.30 23.81
N GLU A 86 -26.61 -9.14 24.19
CA GLU A 86 -27.96 -9.21 23.61
C GLU A 86 -28.82 -7.99 23.99
N ASP A 87 -28.47 -7.30 25.08
CA ASP A 87 -29.15 -6.07 25.55
C ASP A 87 -28.98 -4.88 24.59
N LYS A 88 -28.10 -4.99 23.59
CA LYS A 88 -27.88 -3.97 22.55
C LYS A 88 -28.72 -4.30 21.33
N LEU A 89 -29.38 -3.28 20.75
CA LEU A 89 -30.22 -3.35 19.53
C LEU A 89 -29.46 -3.73 18.24
N THR A 90 -28.24 -4.26 18.32
CA THR A 90 -27.41 -4.63 17.17
C THR A 90 -27.35 -6.15 17.06
N SER A 91 -27.64 -6.67 15.86
CA SER A 91 -27.48 -8.09 15.58
C SER A 91 -26.03 -8.53 15.76
N PHE A 92 -25.82 -9.79 16.14
CA PHE A 92 -24.48 -10.34 16.31
C PHE A 92 -23.63 -10.16 15.05
N LYS A 93 -24.23 -10.39 13.88
CA LYS A 93 -23.56 -10.22 12.58
C LYS A 93 -22.98 -8.82 12.40
N ALA A 94 -23.76 -7.78 12.71
CA ALA A 94 -23.31 -6.40 12.57
C ALA A 94 -22.21 -6.05 13.59
N PHE A 95 -22.32 -6.55 14.82
CA PHE A 95 -21.28 -6.38 15.84
C PHE A 95 -19.98 -7.09 15.47
N ALA A 96 -20.07 -8.35 15.06
CA ALA A 96 -18.95 -9.15 14.61
C ALA A 96 -18.23 -8.49 13.44
N ASP A 97 -18.97 -7.91 12.49
CA ASP A 97 -18.37 -7.23 11.35
C ASP A 97 -17.43 -6.09 11.77
N VAL A 98 -17.88 -5.26 12.71
CA VAL A 98 -17.10 -4.15 13.26
C VAL A 98 -15.83 -4.67 13.96
N CYS A 99 -15.96 -5.72 14.77
CA CYS A 99 -14.83 -6.31 15.50
C CYS A 99 -13.80 -6.96 14.57
N ILE A 100 -14.25 -7.75 13.59
CA ILE A 100 -13.39 -8.39 12.59
C ILE A 100 -12.61 -7.33 11.82
N THR A 101 -13.33 -6.32 11.30
CA THR A 101 -12.74 -5.24 10.51
C THR A 101 -11.70 -4.45 11.32
N ARG A 102 -12.01 -4.09 12.57
CA ARG A 102 -11.08 -3.37 13.45
C ARG A 102 -9.83 -4.19 13.77
N GLN A 103 -9.97 -5.48 14.02
CA GLN A 103 -8.83 -6.35 14.33
C GLN A 103 -7.89 -6.46 13.12
N ILE A 104 -8.43 -6.70 11.93
CA ILE A 104 -7.66 -6.74 10.68
C ILE A 104 -6.91 -5.41 10.47
N ILE A 105 -7.59 -4.27 10.59
CA ILE A 105 -6.95 -2.95 10.42
C ILE A 105 -5.84 -2.73 11.46
N THR A 106 -6.06 -3.14 12.70
CA THR A 106 -5.06 -3.00 13.78
C THR A 106 -3.84 -3.85 13.50
N ALA A 107 -4.03 -5.10 13.06
CA ALA A 107 -2.93 -5.99 12.71
C ALA A 107 -2.12 -5.44 11.52
N VAL A 108 -2.80 -5.01 10.46
CA VAL A 108 -2.16 -4.36 9.30
C VAL A 108 -1.37 -3.13 9.75
N LYS A 109 -1.96 -2.25 10.57
CA LYS A 109 -1.27 -1.07 11.11
C LYS A 109 -0.07 -1.42 11.97
N THR A 110 -0.14 -2.50 12.74
CA THR A 110 0.94 -2.93 13.63
C THR A 110 2.09 -3.53 12.84
N ALA A 111 1.80 -4.41 11.88
CA ALA A 111 2.80 -5.00 10.99
C ALA A 111 3.49 -3.96 10.09
N THR A 112 2.76 -2.91 9.70
CA THR A 112 3.30 -1.78 8.91
C THR A 112 3.92 -0.67 9.77
N ARG A 113 3.90 -0.79 11.10
CA ARG A 113 4.42 0.23 12.02
C ARG A 113 5.95 0.19 12.07
N GLN A 114 6.60 0.88 11.13
CA GLN A 114 7.77 1.79 11.24
C GLN A 114 8.83 1.60 12.36
N LYS A 115 9.00 0.45 13.01
CA LYS A 115 10.13 0.17 13.92
C LYS A 115 11.16 -0.80 13.33
N HIS A 116 10.94 -1.29 12.11
CA HIS A 116 11.85 -2.19 11.37
C HIS A 116 12.00 -1.85 9.88
N ILE A 117 11.60 -0.67 9.41
CA ILE A 117 11.81 -0.27 8.01
C ILE A 117 13.29 -0.32 7.59
N PRO A 118 14.28 0.05 8.46
CA PRO A 118 15.69 -0.12 8.10
C PRO A 118 16.18 -1.57 8.07
N LEU A 119 15.46 -2.53 8.69
CA LEU A 119 15.92 -3.91 8.88
C LEU A 119 15.32 -4.91 7.87
N ASN A 120 14.24 -4.56 7.18
CA ASN A 120 13.59 -5.42 6.16
C ASN A 120 13.69 -4.89 4.73
N SER A 121 14.43 -3.79 4.52
CA SER A 121 14.73 -3.23 3.20
C SER A 121 16.19 -3.51 2.79
N TYR A 122 16.69 -4.71 3.12
CA TYR A 122 17.99 -5.15 2.60
C TYR A 122 17.89 -5.32 1.09
N ILE A 123 18.39 -4.32 0.37
CA ILE A 123 18.73 -4.49 -1.02
C ILE A 123 20.06 -5.22 -1.04
N SER A 124 20.08 -6.44 -1.60
CA SER A 124 21.33 -7.19 -1.75
C SER A 124 22.27 -6.40 -2.65
N LEU A 125 23.40 -5.96 -2.09
CA LEU A 125 24.44 -5.24 -2.81
C LEU A 125 25.03 -6.06 -3.97
N ASN A 126 24.87 -7.39 -3.92
CA ASN A 126 25.34 -8.34 -4.92
C ASN A 126 24.26 -8.76 -5.93
N LYS A 127 23.05 -8.19 -5.87
CA LYS A 127 22.01 -8.51 -6.86
C LYS A 127 22.29 -7.74 -8.16
N PRO A 128 22.24 -8.40 -9.34
CA PRO A 128 22.30 -7.71 -10.61
C PRO A 128 21.18 -6.67 -10.73
N LEU A 129 21.51 -5.48 -11.22
CA LEU A 129 20.59 -4.34 -11.30
C LEU A 129 19.60 -4.45 -12.47
N TYR A 130 19.99 -5.12 -13.53
CA TYR A 130 19.18 -5.30 -14.74
C TYR A 130 19.09 -6.79 -15.08
N GLU A 131 17.95 -7.23 -15.62
CA GLU A 131 17.75 -8.64 -16.02
C GLU A 131 18.65 -9.03 -17.21
N ASP A 132 19.03 -8.07 -18.04
CA ASP A 132 19.86 -8.27 -19.24
C ASP A 132 21.37 -7.98 -19.02
N ASP A 133 21.74 -7.42 -17.86
CA ASP A 133 23.13 -7.06 -17.53
C ASP A 133 23.50 -7.64 -16.15
N ALA A 134 23.86 -8.93 -16.18
CA ALA A 134 24.11 -9.74 -14.99
C ALA A 134 25.42 -9.37 -14.26
N GLU A 135 26.27 -8.53 -14.85
CA GLU A 135 27.60 -8.22 -14.33
C GLU A 135 27.62 -7.03 -13.35
N ARG A 136 26.62 -6.14 -13.42
CA ARG A 136 26.60 -4.92 -12.59
C ARG A 136 25.70 -5.08 -11.38
N THR A 137 26.30 -5.00 -10.20
CA THR A 137 25.62 -5.05 -8.92
C THR A 137 25.62 -3.68 -8.24
N LEU A 138 24.79 -3.50 -7.21
CA LEU A 138 24.74 -2.24 -6.46
C LEU A 138 26.07 -1.89 -5.78
N ILE A 139 26.87 -2.90 -5.42
CA ILE A 139 28.20 -2.67 -4.85
C ILE A 139 29.16 -2.04 -5.87
N ASP A 140 28.99 -2.32 -7.15
CA ASP A 140 29.84 -1.74 -8.20
C ASP A 140 29.54 -0.26 -8.38
N ILE A 141 28.28 0.15 -8.20
CA ILE A 141 27.89 1.56 -8.28
C ILE A 141 28.33 2.34 -7.03
N ILE A 142 28.11 1.77 -5.83
CA ILE A 142 28.41 2.44 -4.57
C ILE A 142 29.92 2.42 -4.28
N GLY A 143 30.60 1.31 -4.55
CA GLY A 143 32.05 1.17 -4.40
C GLY A 143 32.87 1.91 -5.46
N SER A 144 32.22 2.46 -6.49
CA SER A 144 32.88 3.33 -7.47
C SER A 144 33.11 4.76 -6.97
N SER A 145 32.62 5.14 -5.79
CA SER A 145 32.89 6.47 -5.23
C SER A 145 34.37 6.71 -4.86
N ASP A 146 35.14 5.63 -4.65
CA ASP A 146 36.57 5.69 -4.33
C ASP A 146 37.47 5.32 -5.53
N LYS A 147 36.89 4.95 -6.67
CA LYS A 147 37.66 4.92 -7.92
C LYS A 147 37.74 6.36 -8.38
N ILE A 148 38.97 6.89 -8.40
CA ILE A 148 39.33 8.12 -9.11
C ILE A 148 38.63 8.06 -10.48
N SER A 149 37.51 8.77 -10.65
CA SER A 149 36.90 8.95 -11.96
C SER A 149 37.95 9.63 -12.81
N ASP A 150 38.30 9.00 -13.92
CA ASP A 150 39.16 9.58 -14.94
C ASP A 150 38.66 11.01 -15.24
N PRO A 151 39.53 12.04 -15.24
CA PRO A 151 39.13 13.40 -15.60
C PRO A 151 38.30 13.48 -16.90
N GLU A 152 38.55 12.57 -17.85
CA GLU A 152 37.74 12.41 -19.07
C GLU A 152 36.31 11.97 -18.76
N GLU A 153 36.12 10.91 -17.96
CA GLU A 153 34.78 10.45 -17.54
C GLU A 153 34.04 11.48 -16.69
N MET A 154 34.74 12.23 -15.84
CA MET A 154 34.12 13.32 -15.07
C MET A 154 33.62 14.44 -16.00
N MET A 155 34.37 14.73 -17.06
CA MET A 155 34.00 15.76 -18.04
C MET A 155 32.79 15.30 -18.86
N ILE A 156 32.79 14.07 -19.36
CA ILE A 156 31.65 13.45 -20.05
C ILE A 156 30.41 13.45 -19.14
N THR A 157 30.55 13.02 -17.89
CA THR A 157 29.44 12.97 -16.93
C THR A 157 28.86 14.37 -16.67
N ARG A 158 29.71 15.40 -16.58
CA ARG A 158 29.24 16.80 -16.42
C ARG A 158 28.49 17.29 -17.64
N GLU A 159 28.95 16.96 -18.85
CA GLU A 159 28.25 17.31 -20.09
C GLU A 159 26.90 16.59 -20.21
N GLU A 160 26.83 15.31 -19.82
CA GLU A 160 25.59 14.54 -19.79
C GLU A 160 24.58 15.10 -18.79
N ILE A 161 25.04 15.46 -17.58
CA ILE A 161 24.20 16.12 -16.56
C ILE A 161 23.68 17.46 -17.09
N ALA A 162 24.55 18.31 -17.65
CA ALA A 162 24.15 19.61 -18.21
C ALA A 162 23.16 19.47 -19.37
N ALA A 163 23.37 18.49 -20.26
CA ALA A 163 22.45 18.18 -21.34
C ALA A 163 21.10 17.68 -20.80
N MET A 164 21.11 16.88 -19.73
CA MET A 164 19.90 16.41 -19.07
C MET A 164 19.13 17.56 -18.41
N GLU A 165 19.82 18.48 -17.74
CA GLU A 165 19.21 19.68 -17.16
C GLU A 165 18.55 20.58 -18.21
N ASP A 166 19.21 20.82 -19.35
CA ASP A 166 18.64 21.59 -20.46
C ASP A 166 17.39 20.90 -21.05
N LYS A 167 17.43 19.57 -21.20
CA LYS A 167 16.28 18.77 -21.62
C LYS A 167 15.11 18.88 -20.64
N LEU A 168 15.37 18.77 -19.33
CA LEU A 168 14.35 18.90 -18.29
C LEU A 168 13.71 20.29 -18.31
N ASN A 169 14.52 21.35 -18.48
CA ASN A 169 14.04 22.73 -18.59
C ASN A 169 13.15 22.98 -19.81
N LYS A 170 13.35 22.23 -20.92
CA LYS A 170 12.50 22.32 -22.11
C LYS A 170 11.16 21.58 -21.95
N VAL A 171 11.13 20.50 -21.19
CA VAL A 171 9.96 19.62 -21.03
C VAL A 171 9.06 20.06 -19.87
N LEU A 172 9.66 20.48 -18.77
CA LEU A 172 8.96 20.84 -17.53
C LEU A 172 8.69 22.34 -17.47
N SER A 173 7.56 22.72 -16.88
CA SER A 173 7.32 24.11 -16.51
C SER A 173 8.16 24.49 -15.29
N LYS A 174 8.40 25.80 -15.08
CA LYS A 174 9.10 26.31 -13.89
C LYS A 174 8.54 25.78 -12.57
N LEU A 175 7.22 25.66 -12.47
CA LEU A 175 6.56 25.11 -11.28
C LEU A 175 6.87 23.61 -11.12
N GLU A 176 6.81 22.85 -12.19
CA GLU A 176 7.08 21.41 -12.19
C GLU A 176 8.54 21.10 -11.87
N LEU A 177 9.47 21.91 -12.41
CA LEU A 177 10.89 21.81 -12.12
C LEU A 177 11.16 22.07 -10.64
N ASN A 178 10.67 23.19 -10.10
CA ASN A 178 10.88 23.53 -8.68
C ASN A 178 10.29 22.47 -7.74
N VAL A 179 9.10 21.95 -8.06
CA VAL A 179 8.47 20.87 -7.30
C VAL A 179 9.31 19.58 -7.38
N LEU A 180 9.83 19.24 -8.56
CA LEU A 180 10.68 18.07 -8.75
C LEU A 180 12.00 18.20 -7.97
N THR A 181 12.66 19.36 -8.03
CA THR A 181 13.91 19.62 -7.30
C THR A 181 13.73 19.41 -5.80
N LEU A 182 12.73 20.07 -5.19
CA LEU A 182 12.47 19.97 -3.76
C LEU A 182 12.09 18.54 -3.34
N TYR A 183 11.38 17.80 -4.22
CA TYR A 183 11.07 16.40 -3.99
C TYR A 183 12.31 15.50 -4.06
N LEU A 184 13.24 15.75 -4.98
CA LEU A 184 14.51 15.01 -5.09
C LEU A 184 15.46 15.29 -3.93
N GLU A 185 15.37 16.47 -3.30
CA GLU A 185 16.02 16.79 -2.02
C GLU A 185 15.44 16.02 -0.83
N GLY A 186 14.38 15.23 -1.03
CA GLY A 186 13.76 14.39 0.00
C GLY A 186 12.64 15.05 0.80
N LYS A 187 12.19 16.26 0.41
CA LYS A 187 11.09 16.96 1.09
C LYS A 187 9.76 16.28 0.82
N SER A 188 8.91 16.22 1.84
CA SER A 188 7.55 15.74 1.75
C SER A 188 6.65 16.73 0.99
N TYR A 189 5.51 16.26 0.49
CA TYR A 189 4.58 17.12 -0.26
C TYR A 189 4.05 18.30 0.56
N GLN A 190 4.02 18.16 1.89
CA GLN A 190 3.60 19.19 2.83
C GLN A 190 4.69 20.26 2.98
N GLU A 191 5.95 19.86 3.15
CA GLU A 191 7.09 20.78 3.22
C GLU A 191 7.26 21.55 1.91
N VAL A 192 7.14 20.88 0.77
CA VAL A 192 7.16 21.54 -0.55
C VAL A 192 6.00 22.52 -0.73
N ALA A 193 4.82 22.17 -0.22
CA ALA A 193 3.64 23.05 -0.27
C ALA A 193 3.83 24.32 0.57
N GLU A 194 4.37 24.18 1.77
CA GLU A 194 4.69 25.29 2.67
C GLU A 194 5.77 26.21 2.07
N GLU A 195 6.86 25.64 1.58
CA GLU A 195 7.98 26.40 1.00
C GLU A 195 7.59 27.13 -0.29
N MET A 196 6.72 26.53 -1.10
CA MET A 196 6.22 27.15 -2.33
C MET A 196 4.97 28.02 -2.11
N ASN A 197 4.49 28.15 -0.87
CA ASN A 197 3.25 28.83 -0.50
C ASN A 197 2.06 28.43 -1.39
N ARG A 198 1.87 27.12 -1.56
CA ARG A 198 0.85 26.52 -2.43
C ARG A 198 0.13 25.38 -1.72
N HIS A 199 -1.08 25.08 -2.18
CA HIS A 199 -1.83 23.95 -1.63
C HIS A 199 -1.17 22.62 -1.99
N VAL A 200 -1.16 21.65 -1.07
CA VAL A 200 -0.57 20.30 -1.24
C VAL A 200 -1.07 19.60 -2.52
N LYS A 201 -2.35 19.73 -2.85
CA LYS A 201 -2.93 19.21 -4.10
C LYS A 201 -2.27 19.79 -5.36
N SER A 202 -1.81 21.04 -5.32
CA SER A 202 -1.08 21.65 -6.43
C SER A 202 0.29 21.02 -6.63
N ILE A 203 0.95 20.60 -5.55
CA ILE A 203 2.25 19.92 -5.57
C ILE A 203 2.09 18.50 -6.14
N ASP A 204 1.12 17.74 -5.63
CA ASP A 204 0.79 16.41 -6.15
C ASP A 204 0.44 16.46 -7.65
N ASN A 205 -0.42 17.39 -8.05
CA ASN A 205 -0.76 17.59 -9.46
C ASN A 205 0.46 17.95 -10.33
N ALA A 206 1.44 18.70 -9.78
CA ALA A 206 2.67 19.02 -10.48
C ALA A 206 3.55 17.78 -10.66
N LEU A 207 3.77 16.98 -9.60
CA LEU A 207 4.52 15.73 -9.68
C LEU A 207 3.89 14.71 -10.63
N GLN A 208 2.56 14.61 -10.66
CA GLN A 208 1.84 13.77 -11.63
C GLN A 208 2.02 14.23 -13.07
N ARG A 209 2.14 15.55 -13.32
CA ARG A 209 2.45 16.08 -14.66
C ARG A 209 3.92 15.85 -15.03
N VAL A 210 4.85 16.04 -14.08
CA VAL A 210 6.27 15.71 -14.25
C VAL A 210 6.40 14.25 -14.69
N LYS A 211 5.83 13.32 -13.93
CA LYS A 211 5.89 11.88 -14.24
C LYS A 211 5.41 11.57 -15.65
N ARG A 212 4.23 12.07 -16.04
CA ARG A 212 3.68 11.85 -17.39
C ARG A 212 4.54 12.44 -18.50
N LYS A 213 5.10 13.63 -18.28
CA LYS A 213 5.97 14.31 -19.27
C LYS A 213 7.28 13.55 -19.45
N LEU A 214 7.89 13.08 -18.36
CA LEU A 214 9.12 12.29 -18.41
C LEU A 214 8.87 10.91 -19.01
N GLU A 215 7.78 10.21 -18.65
CA GLU A 215 7.42 8.93 -19.25
C GLU A 215 7.24 9.04 -20.78
N LYS A 216 6.53 10.08 -21.23
CA LYS A 216 6.37 10.36 -22.66
C LYS A 216 7.72 10.65 -23.34
N TYR A 217 8.55 11.47 -22.70
CA TYR A 217 9.89 11.79 -23.20
C TYR A 217 10.77 10.55 -23.35
N PHE A 218 10.89 9.72 -22.31
CA PHE A 218 11.69 8.49 -22.36
C PHE A 218 11.16 7.46 -23.36
N TYR A 219 9.83 7.43 -23.60
CA TYR A 219 9.24 6.61 -24.63
C TYR A 219 9.62 7.10 -26.04
N GLU A 220 9.57 8.40 -26.28
CA GLU A 220 9.96 9.03 -27.56
C GLU A 220 11.48 8.88 -27.82
N GLU A 221 12.33 9.05 -26.80
CA GLU A 221 13.79 8.87 -26.91
C GLU A 221 14.15 7.40 -27.23
N LYS A 222 13.47 6.42 -26.61
CA LYS A 222 13.64 4.99 -26.93
C LYS A 222 13.20 4.61 -28.34
N MET A 223 12.26 5.33 -28.96
CA MET A 223 11.84 5.09 -30.34
C MET A 223 12.82 5.71 -31.35
N ILE A 224 13.49 6.80 -30.98
CA ILE A 224 14.49 7.47 -31.83
C ILE A 224 15.81 6.67 -31.87
N ASN A 225 16.26 6.13 -30.73
CA ASN A 225 17.50 5.33 -30.65
C ASN A 225 17.35 3.87 -31.11
N LYS A 226 16.20 3.48 -31.67
CA LYS A 226 15.94 2.14 -32.23
C LYS A 226 15.88 2.11 -33.76
N LYS A 227 16.21 3.23 -34.41
CA LYS A 227 16.47 3.35 -35.85
C LYS A 227 17.95 3.44 -36.11
#